data_AF-A0A443SJD0-F1
#
_entry.id   AF-A0A443SJD0-F1
#
_cell.length_a   1.000
_cell.length_b   1.000
_cell.length_c   1.000
_cell.angle_alpha   90.00
_cell.angle_beta   90.00
_cell.angle_gamma   90.00
#
_symmetry.space_group_name_H-M   'P 1'
#
loop_
_entity.id
_entity.type
_entity.pdbx_description
1 polymer ?
#
loop_
_entity_poly.entity_id
_entity_poly.type
_entity_poly.pdbx_seq_one_letter_code
_entity_poly.pdbx_strand_id
1 'polypeptide(L)'
;MPKILVGNQGNSGGNQSTSSAAKLTYPQGCKEINEELPTDDLIRRLKDIAMAFQQMSQEEDNSCYVPLALFLATDFFLEHHSRDVRLLVACAIADVFRVYAPNAPYQHPSLIKRIFLFFIQQLRVGLQDPKDATFKRYFYLLENLAWVKSFNICIELDDSQGIFCQLFSLIFKIVNENHSEKVKNFMLDMLTPLIIEADTVSSKLIEIILWQIIDPKK
;
A
#
# COMPACT_ATOMS: atom_id res chain seq x y z
N MET A 1 -26.24 -14.38 51.76
CA MET A 1 -26.64 -13.22 52.60
C MET A 1 -25.77 -13.24 53.85
N PRO A 2 -25.18 -12.11 54.30
CA PRO A 2 -25.93 -10.90 54.66
C PRO A 2 -25.34 -9.53 54.26
N LYS A 3 -26.30 -8.59 54.12
CA LYS A 3 -26.38 -7.14 54.41
C LYS A 3 -25.50 -6.06 53.74
N ILE A 4 -26.26 -5.16 53.12
CA ILE A 4 -26.06 -3.84 52.51
C ILE A 4 -25.59 -2.77 53.53
N LEU A 5 -24.80 -1.79 53.06
CA LEU A 5 -24.83 -0.39 53.52
C LEU A 5 -24.61 0.56 52.31
N VAL A 6 -25.42 1.61 52.28
CA VAL A 6 -25.59 2.62 51.22
C VAL A 6 -24.84 3.92 51.57
N GLY A 7 -24.37 4.66 50.56
CA GLY A 7 -23.93 6.07 50.60
C GLY A 7 -22.44 6.25 50.29
N ASN A 8 -21.96 7.19 49.48
CA ASN A 8 -22.46 8.53 49.17
C ASN A 8 -21.82 9.05 47.85
N GLN A 9 -22.41 10.07 47.24
CA GLN A 9 -21.92 10.76 46.03
C GLN A 9 -20.55 11.42 46.22
N GLY A 10 -19.74 11.40 45.16
CA GLY A 10 -18.50 12.18 45.01
C GLY A 10 -18.17 12.38 43.54
N ASN A 11 -18.56 13.52 42.98
CA ASN A 11 -18.19 14.01 41.66
C ASN A 11 -16.72 14.45 41.65
N SER A 12 -15.90 13.98 40.70
CA SER A 12 -14.63 14.55 40.22
C SER A 12 -14.14 13.61 39.09
N GLY A 13 -14.19 13.99 37.82
CA GLY A 13 -13.19 14.86 37.21
C GLY A 13 -11.91 14.06 36.92
N GLY A 14 -11.70 13.65 35.66
CA GLY A 14 -10.47 12.92 35.31
C GLY A 14 -10.51 12.25 33.95
N ASN A 15 -10.31 13.07 32.92
CA ASN A 15 -10.00 12.67 31.55
C ASN A 15 -8.84 11.64 31.54
N GLN A 16 -9.08 10.41 31.06
CA GLN A 16 -8.01 9.48 30.70
C GLN A 16 -8.28 8.92 29.31
N SER A 17 -8.06 9.78 28.32
CA SER A 17 -7.70 9.40 26.97
C SER A 17 -6.37 10.06 26.65
N THR A 18 -5.29 9.48 27.16
CA THR A 18 -3.94 9.75 26.67
C THR A 18 -3.46 8.50 25.96
N SER A 19 -3.86 8.33 24.69
CA SER A 19 -3.10 7.49 23.79
C SER A 19 -1.71 8.12 23.67
N SER A 20 -0.69 7.49 24.23
CA SER A 20 0.70 7.88 24.01
C SER A 20 0.97 7.78 22.51
N ALA A 21 0.96 8.91 21.80
CA ALA A 21 1.37 8.95 20.41
C ALA A 21 2.80 8.41 20.34
N ALA A 22 2.99 7.26 19.70
CA ALA A 22 4.31 6.67 19.52
C ALA A 22 5.20 7.73 18.85
N LYS A 23 6.35 8.03 19.47
CA LYS A 23 7.27 9.04 18.94
C LYS A 23 7.77 8.58 17.56
N LEU A 24 7.49 9.38 16.54
CA LEU A 24 7.97 9.09 15.18
C LEU A 24 9.50 9.28 15.12
N THR A 25 10.17 8.31 14.51
CA THR A 25 11.60 8.39 14.22
C THR A 25 11.78 8.51 12.70
N TYR A 26 12.65 9.42 12.28
CA TYR A 26 12.92 9.70 10.87
C TYR A 26 14.32 9.23 10.49
N PRO A 27 14.51 8.63 9.30
CA PRO A 27 15.83 8.24 8.81
C PRO A 27 16.76 9.45 8.68
N GLN A 28 18.07 9.19 8.64
CA GLN A 28 19.07 10.27 8.54
C GLN A 28 18.80 11.17 7.33
N GLY A 29 18.80 12.49 7.56
CA GLY A 29 18.54 13.49 6.51
C GLY A 29 17.06 13.75 6.22
N CYS A 30 16.14 12.91 6.71
CA CYS A 30 14.70 13.13 6.57
C CYS A 30 14.19 14.13 7.61
N LYS A 31 13.28 15.01 7.18
CA LYS A 31 12.59 15.95 8.06
C LYS A 31 11.21 15.44 8.43
N GLU A 32 10.70 15.91 9.57
CA GLU A 32 9.37 15.55 10.06
C GLU A 32 8.27 15.88 9.03
N ILE A 33 7.24 15.05 8.96
CA ILE A 33 6.07 15.27 8.12
C ILE A 33 4.83 15.30 9.01
N ASN A 34 3.89 16.20 8.71
CA ASN A 34 2.61 16.30 9.40
C ASN A 34 1.54 16.81 8.42
N GLU A 35 0.28 16.80 8.88
CA GLU A 35 -0.89 17.12 8.06
C GLU A 35 -1.04 18.62 7.76
N GLU A 36 -0.30 19.49 8.48
CA GLU A 36 -0.37 20.94 8.35
C GLU A 36 0.65 21.51 7.36
N LEU A 37 1.56 20.67 6.85
CA LEU A 37 2.58 21.10 5.90
C LEU A 37 1.96 21.50 4.56
N PRO A 38 2.45 22.61 3.94
CA PRO A 38 2.12 22.90 2.55
C PRO A 38 2.51 21.74 1.63
N THR A 39 1.68 21.46 0.62
CA THR A 39 1.86 20.32 -0.29
C THR A 39 3.26 20.23 -0.90
N ASP A 40 3.85 21.35 -1.32
CA ASP A 40 5.19 21.37 -1.93
C ASP A 40 6.29 20.96 -0.94
N ASP A 41 6.18 21.42 0.31
CA ASP A 41 7.10 21.06 1.38
C ASP A 41 6.92 19.58 1.76
N LEU A 42 5.68 19.10 1.80
CA LEU A 42 5.38 17.71 2.06
C LEU A 42 5.96 16.79 0.98
N ILE A 43 5.80 17.15 -0.31
CA ILE A 43 6.39 16.43 -1.44
C ILE A 43 7.91 16.34 -1.30
N ARG A 44 8.58 17.45 -0.95
CA ARG A 44 10.04 17.45 -0.78
C ARG A 44 10.47 16.49 0.33
N ARG A 45 9.84 16.54 1.50
CA ARG A 45 10.19 15.67 2.63
C ARG A 45 9.86 14.20 2.36
N LEU A 46 8.75 13.92 1.67
CA LEU A 46 8.39 12.56 1.25
C LEU A 46 9.34 11.99 0.20
N LYS A 47 9.94 12.83 -0.65
CA LYS A 47 11.02 12.36 -1.56
C LYS A 47 12.22 11.85 -0.77
N ASP A 48 12.63 12.58 0.26
CA ASP A 48 13.75 12.17 1.12
C ASP A 48 13.42 10.87 1.86
N ILE A 49 12.21 10.77 2.42
CA ILE A 49 11.74 9.57 3.13
C ILE A 49 11.64 8.36 2.20
N ALA A 50 11.05 8.51 1.01
CA ALA A 50 10.95 7.43 0.03
C ALA A 50 12.35 6.97 -0.43
N MET A 51 13.28 7.89 -0.64
CA MET A 51 14.67 7.55 -0.98
C MET A 51 15.38 6.81 0.16
N ALA A 52 15.14 7.20 1.41
CA ALA A 52 15.70 6.51 2.56
C ALA A 52 15.17 5.07 2.66
N PHE A 53 13.85 4.84 2.57
CA PHE A 53 13.28 3.49 2.56
C PHE A 53 13.76 2.65 1.38
N GLN A 54 13.95 3.26 0.20
CA GLN A 54 14.51 2.58 -0.96
C GLN A 54 15.94 2.07 -0.73
N GLN A 55 16.74 2.80 0.07
CA GLN A 55 18.14 2.45 0.36
C GLN A 55 18.30 1.49 1.55
N MET A 56 17.26 1.31 2.38
CA MET A 56 17.31 0.42 3.53
C MET A 56 17.48 -1.04 3.11
N SER A 57 18.32 -1.75 3.86
CA SER A 57 18.51 -3.19 3.76
C SER A 57 17.59 -3.93 4.73
N GLN A 58 17.10 -5.10 4.30
CA GLN A 58 16.36 -6.03 5.15
C GLN A 58 17.24 -6.64 6.27
N GLU A 59 18.56 -6.62 6.11
CA GLU A 59 19.51 -7.20 7.07
C GLU A 59 19.76 -6.31 8.30
N GLU A 60 19.34 -5.05 8.25
CA GLU A 60 19.55 -4.06 9.32
C GLU A 60 18.36 -4.01 10.30
N ASP A 61 18.62 -3.61 11.55
CA ASP A 61 17.55 -3.33 12.50
C ASP A 61 16.87 -1.99 12.18
N ASN A 62 15.77 -2.10 11.43
CA ASN A 62 14.94 -0.96 11.04
C ASN A 62 13.75 -0.73 11.98
N SER A 63 13.63 -1.47 13.09
CA SER A 63 12.43 -1.47 13.96
C SER A 63 12.00 -0.08 14.44
N CYS A 64 12.95 0.84 14.62
CA CYS A 64 12.68 2.22 15.02
C CYS A 64 11.84 3.02 14.00
N TYR A 65 11.77 2.60 12.73
CA TYR A 65 11.00 3.28 11.67
C TYR A 65 9.60 2.70 11.48
N VAL A 66 9.22 1.64 12.20
CA VAL A 66 7.87 1.07 12.15
C VAL A 66 6.77 2.11 12.43
N PRO A 67 6.89 3.00 13.44
CA PRO A 67 5.90 4.07 13.64
C PRO A 67 5.73 4.99 12.43
N LEU A 68 6.83 5.31 11.73
CA LEU A 68 6.78 6.12 10.52
C LEU A 68 6.10 5.37 9.37
N ALA A 69 6.38 4.08 9.19
CA ALA A 69 5.71 3.24 8.19
C ALA A 69 4.20 3.20 8.42
N LEU A 70 3.76 3.02 9.67
CA LEU A 70 2.33 3.07 10.03
C LEU A 70 1.73 4.46 9.79
N PHE A 71 2.47 5.53 10.08
CA PHE A 71 2.02 6.90 9.84
C PHE A 71 1.79 7.18 8.34
N LEU A 72 2.67 6.69 7.46
CA LEU A 72 2.53 6.82 6.01
C LEU A 72 1.30 6.08 5.45
N ALA A 73 0.78 5.08 6.17
CA ALA A 73 -0.40 4.30 5.78
C ALA A 73 -1.73 4.85 6.36
N THR A 74 -1.72 6.05 6.92
CA THR A 74 -2.93 6.76 7.37
C THR A 74 -3.72 7.33 6.20
N ASP A 75 -5.03 7.56 6.41
CA ASP A 75 -5.93 8.06 5.37
C ASP A 75 -5.51 9.42 4.82
N PHE A 76 -4.91 10.26 5.65
CA PHE A 76 -4.34 11.54 5.23
C PHE A 76 -3.41 11.39 4.01
N PHE A 77 -2.52 10.38 4.03
CA PHE A 77 -1.56 10.14 2.95
C PHE A 77 -2.14 9.33 1.80
N LEU A 78 -2.91 8.28 2.11
CA LEU A 78 -3.47 7.38 1.10
C LEU A 78 -4.52 8.11 0.23
N GLU A 79 -5.26 9.04 0.81
CA GLU A 79 -6.32 9.80 0.14
C GLU A 79 -5.92 11.26 -0.14
N HIS A 80 -4.64 11.60 0.06
CA HIS A 80 -4.14 12.96 -0.10
C HIS A 80 -4.47 13.51 -1.50
N HIS A 81 -4.92 14.76 -1.61
CA HIS A 81 -5.37 15.36 -2.88
C HIS A 81 -4.28 15.38 -3.98
N SER A 82 -3.01 15.61 -3.60
CA SER A 82 -1.88 15.65 -4.53
C SER A 82 -1.47 14.26 -5.03
N ARG A 83 -1.39 14.11 -6.37
CA ARG A 83 -0.91 12.89 -7.05
C ARG A 83 0.53 12.54 -6.66
N ASP A 84 1.40 13.56 -6.55
CA ASP A 84 2.81 13.34 -6.23
C ASP A 84 2.99 12.82 -4.81
N VAL A 85 2.21 13.33 -3.85
CA VAL A 85 2.19 12.83 -2.47
C VAL A 85 1.79 11.35 -2.45
N ARG A 86 0.66 11.00 -3.09
CA ARG A 86 0.20 9.60 -3.15
C ARG A 86 1.22 8.68 -3.81
N LEU A 87 1.86 9.11 -4.90
CA LEU A 87 2.89 8.31 -5.56
C LEU A 87 4.12 8.08 -4.67
N LEU A 88 4.60 9.13 -3.98
CA LEU A 88 5.75 9.01 -3.07
C LEU A 88 5.43 8.08 -1.89
N VAL A 89 4.24 8.21 -1.32
CA VAL A 89 3.74 7.33 -0.26
C VAL A 89 3.64 5.89 -0.75
N ALA A 90 3.12 5.65 -1.96
CA ALA A 90 3.05 4.31 -2.53
C ALA A 90 4.44 3.69 -2.69
N CYS A 91 5.41 4.43 -3.21
CA CYS A 91 6.80 3.94 -3.30
C CYS A 91 7.38 3.62 -1.90
N ALA A 92 7.21 4.52 -0.93
CA ALA A 92 7.70 4.29 0.43
C ALA A 92 7.07 3.06 1.09
N ILE A 93 5.74 2.87 0.95
CA ILE A 93 5.05 1.70 1.50
C ILE A 93 5.49 0.41 0.79
N ALA A 94 5.71 0.44 -0.53
CA ALA A 94 6.25 -0.72 -1.26
C ALA A 94 7.65 -1.10 -0.74
N ASP A 95 8.52 -0.13 -0.50
CA ASP A 95 9.82 -0.37 0.13
C ASP A 95 9.70 -0.86 1.58
N VAL A 96 8.68 -0.43 2.34
CA VAL A 96 8.41 -1.01 3.66
C VAL A 96 8.08 -2.50 3.53
N PHE A 97 7.27 -2.94 2.55
CA PHE A 97 7.07 -4.38 2.33
C PHE A 97 8.39 -5.11 2.02
N ARG A 98 9.26 -4.50 1.21
CA ARG A 98 10.58 -5.04 0.87
C ARG A 98 11.50 -5.17 2.09
N VAL A 99 11.64 -4.09 2.87
CA VAL A 99 12.59 -3.98 3.99
C VAL A 99 12.17 -4.88 5.14
N TYR A 100 10.87 -5.03 5.40
CA TYR A 100 10.37 -5.80 6.54
C TYR A 100 9.87 -7.19 6.16
N ALA A 101 10.09 -7.64 4.93
CA ALA A 101 9.73 -9.00 4.53
C ALA A 101 10.38 -10.04 5.48
N PRO A 102 9.74 -11.20 5.72
CA PRO A 102 8.39 -11.57 5.29
C PRO A 102 7.27 -10.92 6.13
N ASN A 103 7.61 -10.23 7.23
CA ASN A 103 6.66 -9.74 8.23
C ASN A 103 6.58 -8.21 8.24
N ALA A 104 5.88 -7.66 7.24
CA ALA A 104 5.64 -6.22 7.17
C ALA A 104 4.89 -5.70 8.42
N PRO A 105 5.09 -4.43 8.83
CA PRO A 105 4.51 -3.88 10.06
C PRO A 105 2.98 -3.71 10.01
N TYR A 106 2.34 -3.93 8.86
CA TYR A 106 0.90 -3.81 8.69
C TYR A 106 0.20 -5.11 9.10
N GLN A 107 -0.40 -5.13 10.29
CA GLN A 107 -1.01 -6.34 10.84
C GLN A 107 -2.52 -6.42 10.66
N HIS A 108 -3.21 -5.29 10.52
CA HIS A 108 -4.67 -5.26 10.43
C HIS A 108 -5.16 -5.60 9.01
N PRO A 109 -5.99 -6.63 8.81
CA PRO A 109 -6.47 -7.03 7.48
C PRO A 109 -7.16 -5.90 6.70
N SER A 110 -7.91 -5.03 7.39
CA SER A 110 -8.55 -3.85 6.79
C SER A 110 -7.54 -2.83 6.26
N LEU A 111 -6.45 -2.60 6.99
CA LEU A 111 -5.36 -1.70 6.57
C LEU A 111 -4.60 -2.30 5.38
N ILE A 112 -4.27 -3.60 5.44
CA ILE A 112 -3.62 -4.31 4.34
C ILE A 112 -4.47 -4.16 3.08
N LYS A 113 -5.76 -4.49 3.14
CA LYS A 113 -6.70 -4.31 2.02
C LYS A 113 -6.67 -2.87 1.47
N ARG A 114 -6.72 -1.87 2.34
CA ARG A 114 -6.70 -0.45 1.93
C ARG A 114 -5.41 -0.08 1.20
N ILE A 115 -4.26 -0.53 1.70
CA ILE A 115 -2.95 -0.32 1.06
C ILE A 115 -2.90 -0.95 -0.34
N PHE A 116 -3.37 -2.19 -0.50
CA PHE A 116 -3.33 -2.86 -1.80
C PHE A 116 -4.32 -2.26 -2.81
N LEU A 117 -5.51 -1.82 -2.35
CA LEU A 117 -6.42 -1.04 -3.19
C LEU A 117 -5.81 0.31 -3.59
N PHE A 118 -5.09 0.96 -2.69
CA PHE A 118 -4.34 2.18 -2.99
C PHE A 118 -3.24 1.96 -4.03
N PHE A 119 -2.50 0.85 -3.97
CA PHE A 119 -1.54 0.49 -5.02
C PHE A 119 -2.20 0.29 -6.38
N ILE A 120 -3.33 -0.43 -6.43
CA ILE A 120 -4.12 -0.60 -7.67
C ILE A 120 -4.49 0.77 -8.25
N GLN A 121 -4.94 1.71 -7.42
CA GLN A 121 -5.25 3.07 -7.86
C GLN A 121 -4.01 3.79 -8.41
N GLN A 122 -2.85 3.69 -7.77
CA GLN A 122 -1.62 4.32 -8.28
C GLN A 122 -1.16 3.72 -9.61
N LEU A 123 -1.16 2.39 -9.73
CA LEU A 123 -0.83 1.69 -10.98
C LEU A 123 -1.76 2.12 -12.12
N ARG A 124 -3.05 2.30 -11.83
CA ARG A 124 -4.04 2.79 -12.81
C ARG A 124 -3.72 4.16 -13.36
N VAL A 125 -3.28 5.07 -12.49
CA VAL A 125 -2.99 6.46 -12.89
C VAL A 125 -1.71 6.53 -13.72
N GLY A 126 -0.71 5.74 -13.35
CA GLY A 126 0.65 5.93 -13.86
C GLY A 126 1.10 5.05 -15.00
N LEU A 127 0.42 3.92 -15.24
CA LEU A 127 0.86 2.91 -16.21
C LEU A 127 -0.02 2.87 -17.47
N GLN A 128 -0.82 3.90 -17.75
CA GLN A 128 -1.63 3.94 -18.98
C GLN A 128 -0.81 4.31 -20.22
N ASP A 129 0.04 5.33 -20.07
CA ASP A 129 0.88 5.84 -21.16
C ASP A 129 2.37 5.79 -20.76
N PRO A 130 3.16 4.88 -21.37
CA PRO A 130 4.60 4.80 -21.19
C PRO A 130 5.37 6.09 -21.51
N LYS A 131 4.76 7.04 -22.22
CA LYS A 131 5.38 8.33 -22.59
C LYS A 131 5.18 9.42 -21.54
N ASP A 132 4.34 9.22 -20.52
CA ASP A 132 4.15 10.19 -19.43
C ASP A 132 5.48 10.39 -18.67
N ALA A 133 5.85 11.65 -18.40
CA ALA A 133 7.07 12.00 -17.69
C ALA A 133 7.16 11.37 -16.28
N THR A 134 6.02 11.06 -15.67
CA THR A 134 5.92 10.40 -14.37
C THR A 134 6.00 8.87 -14.44
N PHE A 135 5.90 8.27 -15.64
CA PHE A 135 5.86 6.82 -15.85
C PHE A 135 7.03 6.11 -15.19
N LYS A 136 8.25 6.68 -15.24
CA LYS A 136 9.45 6.09 -14.63
C LYS A 136 9.25 5.76 -13.14
N ARG A 137 8.56 6.61 -12.39
CA ARG A 137 8.33 6.39 -10.95
C ARG A 137 7.22 5.37 -10.70
N TYR A 138 6.19 5.35 -11.54
CA TYR A 138 5.16 4.29 -11.48
C TYR A 138 5.67 2.93 -11.93
N PHE A 139 6.59 2.90 -12.90
CA PHE A 139 7.30 1.69 -13.29
C PHE A 139 8.14 1.14 -12.15
N TYR A 140 8.84 2.00 -11.40
CA TYR A 140 9.54 1.59 -10.19
C TYR A 140 8.59 0.97 -9.15
N LEU A 141 7.42 1.57 -8.93
CA LEU A 141 6.40 0.99 -8.05
C LEU A 141 5.97 -0.41 -8.51
N LEU A 142 5.66 -0.57 -9.81
CA LEU A 142 5.32 -1.88 -10.39
C LEU A 142 6.44 -2.91 -10.21
N GLU A 143 7.67 -2.54 -10.57
CA GLU A 143 8.86 -3.39 -10.47
C GLU A 143 9.08 -3.86 -9.04
N ASN A 144 8.98 -2.96 -8.05
CA ASN A 144 9.13 -3.28 -6.64
C ASN A 144 8.04 -4.27 -6.16
N LEU A 145 6.76 -3.96 -6.44
CA LEU A 145 5.63 -4.81 -6.05
C LEU A 145 5.70 -6.22 -6.66
N ALA A 146 6.11 -6.32 -7.93
CA ALA A 146 6.28 -7.60 -8.61
C ALA A 146 7.45 -8.39 -8.04
N TRP A 147 8.62 -7.76 -7.85
CA TRP A 147 9.83 -8.42 -7.37
C TRP A 147 9.68 -8.94 -5.93
N VAL A 148 9.08 -8.13 -5.04
CA VAL A 148 8.80 -8.52 -3.65
C VAL A 148 7.60 -9.49 -3.56
N LYS A 149 6.84 -9.66 -4.65
CA LYS A 149 5.56 -10.37 -4.69
C LYS A 149 4.59 -9.87 -3.62
N SER A 150 4.53 -8.55 -3.42
CA SER A 150 3.79 -7.95 -2.30
C SER A 150 2.31 -8.35 -2.29
N PHE A 151 1.68 -8.48 -3.47
CA PHE A 151 0.27 -8.88 -3.57
C PHE A 151 -0.03 -10.28 -3.04
N ASN A 152 0.96 -11.17 -2.87
CA ASN A 152 0.73 -12.50 -2.28
C ASN A 152 0.26 -12.40 -0.83
N ILE A 153 0.57 -11.31 -0.12
CA ILE A 153 0.04 -11.02 1.22
C ILE A 153 -1.49 -10.98 1.23
N CYS A 154 -2.11 -10.60 0.11
CA CYS A 154 -3.57 -10.57 0.00
C CYS A 154 -4.21 -11.95 -0.06
N ILE A 155 -3.47 -13.04 -0.33
CA ILE A 155 -4.03 -14.40 -0.44
C ILE A 155 -4.71 -14.81 0.87
N GLU A 156 -4.12 -14.44 2.00
CA GLU A 156 -4.60 -14.74 3.36
C GLU A 156 -5.78 -13.86 3.81
N LEU A 157 -6.26 -12.93 2.98
CA LEU A 157 -7.39 -12.05 3.34
C LEU A 157 -8.73 -12.69 2.96
N ASP A 158 -9.73 -12.55 3.84
CA ASP A 158 -11.10 -13.03 3.59
C ASP A 158 -11.74 -12.45 2.30
N ASP A 159 -11.35 -11.24 1.89
CA ASP A 159 -11.82 -10.56 0.67
C ASP A 159 -10.70 -10.42 -0.39
N SER A 160 -9.81 -11.42 -0.47
CA SER A 160 -8.71 -11.48 -1.44
C SER A 160 -9.21 -11.41 -2.89
N GLN A 161 -10.29 -12.12 -3.21
CA GLN A 161 -10.85 -12.20 -4.56
C GLN A 161 -11.35 -10.86 -5.08
N GLY A 162 -11.88 -9.99 -4.22
CA GLY A 162 -12.29 -8.63 -4.58
C GLY A 162 -11.11 -7.76 -5.01
N ILE A 163 -9.95 -7.93 -4.35
CA ILE A 163 -8.69 -7.25 -4.69
C ILE A 163 -8.15 -7.81 -6.02
N PHE A 164 -8.11 -9.13 -6.17
CA PHE A 164 -7.61 -9.77 -7.40
C PHE A 164 -8.44 -9.38 -8.61
N CYS A 165 -9.76 -9.43 -8.54
CA CYS A 165 -10.63 -9.00 -9.62
C CYS A 165 -10.33 -7.56 -10.08
N GLN A 166 -10.10 -6.64 -9.13
CA GLN A 166 -9.76 -5.25 -9.45
C GLN A 166 -8.38 -5.12 -10.09
N LEU A 167 -7.38 -5.85 -9.58
CA LEU A 167 -6.03 -5.84 -10.13
C LEU A 167 -6.00 -6.40 -11.55
N PHE A 168 -6.59 -7.58 -11.80
CA PHE A 168 -6.63 -8.20 -13.12
C PHE A 168 -7.39 -7.32 -14.13
N SER A 169 -8.58 -6.83 -13.75
CA SER A 169 -9.35 -5.93 -14.60
C SER A 169 -8.58 -4.67 -14.94
N LEU A 170 -7.81 -4.14 -13.98
CA LEU A 170 -6.97 -2.98 -14.21
C LEU A 170 -5.87 -3.29 -15.22
N ILE A 171 -5.06 -4.33 -14.96
CA ILE A 171 -3.90 -4.65 -15.79
C ILE A 171 -4.33 -4.92 -17.23
N PHE A 172 -5.37 -5.72 -17.46
CA PHE A 172 -5.88 -5.97 -18.81
C PHE A 172 -6.43 -4.72 -19.49
N LYS A 173 -6.95 -3.75 -18.72
CA LYS A 173 -7.44 -2.49 -19.28
C LYS A 173 -6.32 -1.54 -19.71
N ILE A 174 -5.19 -1.52 -18.99
CA ILE A 174 -4.12 -0.55 -19.25
C ILE A 174 -3.03 -1.08 -20.18
N VAL A 175 -2.79 -2.40 -20.17
CA VAL A 175 -1.77 -3.01 -21.01
C VAL A 175 -2.10 -2.79 -22.48
N ASN A 176 -1.09 -2.42 -23.25
CA ASN A 176 -1.22 -2.11 -24.67
C ASN A 176 0.15 -2.26 -25.37
N GLU A 177 0.16 -2.18 -26.70
CA GLU A 177 1.36 -2.42 -27.53
C GLU A 177 2.51 -1.43 -27.27
N ASN A 178 2.25 -0.24 -26.71
CA ASN A 178 3.30 0.73 -26.39
C ASN A 178 4.10 0.33 -25.15
N HIS A 179 3.61 -0.62 -24.35
CA HIS A 179 4.35 -1.15 -23.21
C HIS A 179 5.49 -2.06 -23.70
N SER A 180 6.68 -1.86 -23.15
CA SER A 180 7.79 -2.76 -23.41
C SER A 180 7.52 -4.15 -22.82
N GLU A 181 8.17 -5.17 -23.38
CA GLU A 181 8.10 -6.54 -22.85
C GLU A 181 8.49 -6.60 -21.38
N LYS A 182 9.45 -5.77 -20.94
CA LYS A 182 9.82 -5.68 -19.51
C LYS A 182 8.64 -5.27 -18.62
N VAL A 183 7.84 -4.29 -19.05
CA VAL A 183 6.67 -3.84 -18.29
C VAL A 183 5.61 -4.93 -18.25
N LYS A 184 5.33 -5.57 -19.40
CA LYS A 184 4.35 -6.66 -19.49
C LYS A 184 4.75 -7.84 -18.61
N ASN A 185 6.04 -8.19 -18.59
CA ASN A 185 6.56 -9.26 -17.72
C ASN A 185 6.34 -8.94 -16.25
N PHE A 186 6.63 -7.73 -15.78
CA PHE A 186 6.34 -7.38 -14.38
C PHE A 186 4.84 -7.38 -14.05
N MET A 187 3.99 -6.99 -15.00
CA MET A 187 2.54 -7.15 -14.83
C MET A 187 2.17 -8.63 -14.66
N LEU A 188 2.74 -9.54 -15.48
CA LEU A 188 2.52 -10.98 -15.37
C LEU A 188 3.09 -11.56 -14.07
N ASP A 189 4.29 -11.16 -13.66
CA ASP A 189 4.94 -11.60 -12.42
C ASP A 189 4.11 -11.24 -11.18
N MET A 190 3.35 -10.14 -11.25
CA MET A 190 2.43 -9.73 -10.20
C MET A 190 1.09 -10.49 -10.24
N LEU A 191 0.56 -10.81 -11.43
CA LEU A 191 -0.73 -11.49 -11.58
C LEU A 191 -0.64 -13.01 -11.37
N THR A 192 0.38 -13.65 -11.93
CA THR A 192 0.50 -15.10 -12.03
C THR A 192 0.49 -15.82 -10.66
N PRO A 193 1.24 -15.37 -9.64
CA PRO A 193 1.20 -16.00 -8.31
C PRO A 193 -0.19 -16.02 -7.69
N LEU A 194 -1.03 -15.01 -7.97
CA LEU A 194 -2.37 -14.90 -7.40
C LEU A 194 -3.37 -15.94 -7.95
N ILE A 195 -3.00 -16.63 -9.04
CA ILE A 195 -3.76 -17.76 -9.59
C ILE A 195 -3.15 -19.09 -9.14
N ILE A 196 -1.82 -19.17 -9.08
CA ILE A 196 -1.10 -20.41 -8.78
C ILE A 196 -1.16 -20.73 -7.28
N GLU A 197 -0.98 -19.72 -6.42
CA GLU A 197 -0.82 -19.88 -4.97
C GLU A 197 -2.16 -19.71 -4.22
N ALA A 198 -3.19 -19.17 -4.87
CA ALA A 198 -4.50 -19.03 -4.22
C ALA A 198 -5.23 -20.38 -4.14
N ASP A 199 -5.74 -20.72 -2.96
CA ASP A 199 -6.51 -21.95 -2.74
C ASP A 199 -7.76 -22.04 -3.64
N THR A 200 -8.36 -20.88 -3.93
CA THR A 200 -9.52 -20.78 -4.79
C THR A 200 -9.43 -19.55 -5.69
N VAL A 201 -9.96 -19.70 -6.91
CA VAL A 201 -10.09 -18.61 -7.88
C VAL A 201 -11.57 -18.44 -8.15
N SER A 202 -12.10 -17.25 -7.87
CA SER A 202 -13.52 -16.95 -8.06
C SER A 202 -13.93 -17.01 -9.53
N SER A 203 -15.17 -17.43 -9.82
CA SER A 203 -15.70 -17.46 -11.18
C SER A 203 -15.60 -16.11 -11.88
N LYS A 204 -15.82 -15.02 -11.13
CA LYS A 204 -15.66 -13.64 -11.63
C LYS A 204 -14.24 -13.35 -12.12
N LEU A 205 -13.22 -13.82 -11.41
CA LEU A 205 -11.83 -13.64 -11.83
C LEU A 205 -11.52 -14.45 -13.10
N ILE A 206 -12.03 -15.69 -13.17
CA ILE A 206 -11.93 -16.52 -14.38
C ILE A 206 -12.61 -15.83 -15.56
N GLU A 207 -13.81 -15.29 -15.38
CA GLU A 207 -14.54 -14.53 -16.41
C GLU A 207 -13.72 -13.33 -16.92
N ILE A 208 -13.10 -12.55 -16.01
CA ILE A 208 -12.24 -11.41 -16.37
C ILE A 208 -11.09 -11.86 -17.29
N ILE A 209 -10.46 -13.00 -16.99
CA ILE A 209 -9.36 -13.56 -17.79
C ILE A 209 -9.88 -14.07 -19.14
N LEU A 210 -10.92 -14.92 -19.13
CA LEU A 210 -11.47 -15.53 -20.34
C LEU A 210 -12.01 -14.48 -21.31
N TRP A 211 -12.56 -13.37 -20.81
CA TRP A 211 -13.05 -12.27 -21.64
C TRP A 211 -11.95 -11.65 -22.52
N GLN A 212 -10.69 -11.73 -22.12
CA GLN A 212 -9.58 -11.22 -22.94
C GLN A 212 -9.22 -12.14 -24.11
N ILE A 213 -9.70 -13.38 -24.11
CA ILE A 213 -9.39 -14.41 -25.11
C ILE A 213 -10.51 -14.51 -26.17
N ILE A 214 -11.73 -14.10 -25.81
CA ILE A 214 -12.88 -14.16 -26.73
C ILE A 214 -12.71 -13.07 -27.79
N ASP A 215 -12.66 -13.47 -29.06
CA ASP A 215 -12.68 -12.53 -30.17
C ASP A 215 -13.93 -11.64 -30.08
N PRO A 216 -13.82 -10.31 -30.24
CA PRO A 216 -14.99 -9.46 -30.32
C PRO A 216 -15.88 -9.96 -31.47
N LYS A 217 -17.14 -10.27 -31.17
CA LYS A 217 -18.12 -10.64 -32.20
C LYS A 217 -18.14 -9.52 -33.25
N LYS A 218 -17.67 -9.85 -34.46
CA LYS A 218 -17.71 -8.99 -35.64
C LYS A 218 -19.14 -8.64 -36.02
#